data_AF-A0ABD6AP87-F1
#
_entry.id   AF-A0ABD6AP87-F1
#
_cell.length_a   1.000
_cell.length_b   1.000
_cell.length_c   1.000
_cell.angle_alpha   90.00
_cell.angle_beta   90.00
_cell.angle_gamma   90.00
#
_symmetry.space_group_name_H-M   'P 1'
#
loop_
_entity.id
_entity.type
_entity.pdbx_description
1 polymer ?
#
loop_
_entity_poly.entity_id
_entity_poly.type
_entity_poly.pdbx_seq_one_letter_code
_entity_poly.pdbx_strand_id
1 'polypeptide(L)' 'MADAPSLALRYVACDACGTVFAVPDDPDEPTACGRCGARPLRELRGVRRPDAYFAP' A
#
# COMPACT_ATOMS: atom_id res chain seq x y z
N MET A 1 21.48 3.82 20.30
CA MET A 1 20.85 4.10 19.00
C MET A 1 19.89 2.96 18.75
N ALA A 2 18.57 3.21 18.82
CA ALA A 2 17.59 2.17 18.52
C ALA A 2 17.61 1.96 17.00
N ASP A 3 17.94 0.74 16.58
CA ASP A 3 17.74 0.24 15.24
C ASP A 3 16.24 0.36 14.98
N ALA A 4 15.81 1.42 14.27
CA ALA A 4 14.42 1.55 13.89
C ALA A 4 14.15 0.35 12.96
N PRO A 5 13.23 -0.57 13.32
CA PRO A 5 12.91 -1.66 12.41
C PRO A 5 12.53 -0.99 11.10
N SER A 6 13.31 -1.27 10.06
CA SER A 6 12.99 -0.87 8.70
C SER A 6 11.73 -1.65 8.32
N LEU A 7 10.58 -1.16 8.79
CA LEU A 7 9.25 -1.59 8.45
C LEU A 7 9.15 -1.35 6.95
N ALA A 8 9.48 -2.38 6.16
CA ALA A 8 9.17 -2.41 4.75
C ALA A 8 7.66 -2.25 4.69
N LEU A 9 7.19 -1.07 4.29
CA LEU A 9 5.78 -0.78 4.15
C LEU A 9 5.41 -1.07 2.70
N ARG A 10 4.31 -1.80 2.51
CA ARG A 10 3.67 -1.97 1.21
C ARG A 10 2.41 -1.12 1.15
N TYR A 11 2.15 -0.57 -0.02
CA TYR A 11 0.93 0.18 -0.28
C TYR A 11 -0.06 -0.74 -0.99
N VAL A 12 -1.27 -0.86 -0.44
CA VAL A 12 -2.35 -1.66 -1.02
C VAL A 12 -3.57 -0.79 -1.27
N ALA A 13 -4.22 -0.98 -2.41
CA ALA A 13 -5.42 -0.25 -2.81
C ALA A 13 -6.62 -1.20 -2.88
N CYS A 14 -7.78 -0.71 -2.46
CA CYS A 14 -9.04 -1.37 -2.70
C CYS A 14 -9.65 -0.88 -4.02
N ASP A 15 -9.80 -1.75 -5.01
CA ASP A 15 -10.43 -1.38 -6.29
C ASP A 15 -11.92 -1.06 -6.16
N ALA A 16 -12.60 -1.58 -5.12
CA ALA A 16 -14.04 -1.33 -4.91
C ALA A 16 -14.34 0.09 -4.38
N CYS A 17 -13.48 0.64 -3.51
CA CYS A 17 -13.72 1.94 -2.89
C CYS A 17 -12.59 2.96 -3.10
N GLY A 18 -11.55 2.60 -3.86
CA GLY A 18 -10.39 3.44 -4.17
C GLY A 18 -9.49 3.79 -2.97
N THR A 19 -9.73 3.19 -1.80
CA THR A 19 -8.97 3.54 -0.59
C THR A 19 -7.60 2.88 -0.61
N VAL A 20 -6.56 3.66 -0.33
CA VAL A 20 -5.16 3.22 -0.25
C VAL A 20 -4.76 3.09 1.22
N PHE A 21 -4.10 1.98 1.57
CA PHE A 21 -3.59 1.69 2.91
C PHE A 21 -2.08 1.47 2.82
N ALA A 22 -1.35 1.99 3.81
CA ALA A 22 0.05 1.65 4.05
C ALA A 22 0.08 0.59 5.15
N VAL A 23 0.50 -0.61 4.80
CA VAL A 23 0.49 -1.76 5.71
C VAL A 23 1.89 -2.36 5.78
N PRO A 24 2.35 -2.86 6.94
CA PRO A 24 3.58 -3.61 7.06
C PRO A 24 3.74 -4.72 6.00
N ASP A 25 4.95 -5.02 5.58
CA ASP A 25 5.23 -6.17 4.72
C ASP A 25 5.23 -7.48 5.52
N ASP A 26 4.16 -7.72 6.29
CA ASP A 26 4.01 -8.88 7.16
C ASP A 26 3.03 -9.89 6.52
N PRO A 27 3.37 -11.18 6.36
CA PRO A 27 2.54 -12.14 5.64
C PRO A 27 1.15 -12.41 6.27
N ASP A 28 0.96 -12.08 7.55
CA ASP A 28 -0.27 -12.34 8.30
C ASP A 28 -1.31 -11.21 8.26
N GLU A 29 -1.08 -10.17 7.47
CA GLU A 29 -1.97 -9.01 7.44
C GLU A 29 -3.27 -9.20 6.64
N PRO A 30 -4.34 -8.49 7.04
CA PRO A 30 -5.67 -8.69 6.49
C PRO A 30 -5.73 -8.34 5.00
N THR A 31 -6.07 -9.35 4.19
CA THR A 31 -6.29 -9.21 2.73
C THR A 31 -7.60 -8.50 2.36
N ALA A 32 -8.35 -8.00 3.34
CA ALA A 32 -9.62 -7.27 3.17
C ALA A 32 -9.45 -5.76 3.35
N CYS A 33 -10.24 -4.99 2.61
CA CYS A 33 -10.36 -3.56 2.84
C CYS A 33 -10.93 -3.26 4.23
N GLY A 34 -10.18 -2.54 5.07
CA GLY A 34 -10.66 -2.10 6.39
C GLY A 34 -11.84 -1.13 6.37
N ARG A 35 -12.22 -0.63 5.19
CA ARG A 35 -13.36 0.31 5.01
C ARG A 35 -14.64 -0.37 4.54
N CYS A 36 -14.57 -1.16 3.47
CA CYS A 36 -15.74 -1.77 2.84
C CYS A 36 -15.78 -3.29 2.94
N GLY A 37 -14.75 -3.92 3.50
CA GLY A 37 -14.63 -5.38 3.59
C GLY A 37 -14.36 -6.08 2.26
N ALA A 38 -14.27 -5.35 1.14
CA ALA A 38 -14.04 -5.93 -0.17
C ALA A 38 -12.66 -6.60 -0.27
N ARG A 39 -12.61 -7.67 -1.06
CA ARG A 39 -11.42 -8.46 -1.40
C ARG A 39 -11.40 -8.72 -2.92
N PRO A 40 -10.22 -8.88 -3.55
CA PRO A 40 -8.88 -8.72 -2.98
C PRO A 40 -8.41 -7.26 -2.93
N LEU A 41 -7.42 -6.96 -2.09
CA LEU A 41 -6.66 -5.71 -2.16
C LEU A 41 -5.53 -5.84 -3.19
N ARG A 42 -5.32 -4.80 -3.99
CA ARG A 42 -4.28 -4.74 -5.01
C ARG A 42 -3.04 -4.03 -4.48
N GLU A 43 -1.90 -4.70 -4.50
CA GLU A 43 -0.62 -4.10 -4.11
C GLU A 43 -0.10 -3.10 -5.18
N LEU A 44 0.28 -1.91 -4.73
CA LEU A 44 0.87 -0.85 -5.53
C LEU A 44 2.41 -0.99 -5.49
N ARG A 45 2.96 -1.90 -6.32
CA ARG A 45 4.41 -2.22 -6.40
C ARG A 45 5.29 -1.15 -7.06
N GLY A 46 4.94 0.12 -6.91
CA GLY A 46 5.76 1.23 -7.36
C GLY A 46 4.99 2.19 -8.25
N VAL A 47 5.00 3.45 -7.84
CA VAL A 47 4.74 4.59 -8.72
C VAL A 47 5.95 4.73 -9.65
N ARG A 48 6.20 3.75 -10.53
CA ARG A 48 7.11 3.92 -11.67
C ARG A 48 6.29 4.41 -12.86
N ARG A 49 5.61 5.54 -12.70
CA ARG A 49 5.32 6.39 -13.84
C ARG A 49 6.34 7.52 -13.74
N PRO A 50 7.14 7.81 -14.79
CA PRO A 50 7.87 9.06 -14.81
C PRO A 50 6.83 10.15 -14.60
N ASP A 51 6.96 10.85 -13.48
CA ASP A 51 6.10 11.92 -13.05
C ASP A 51 5.98 12.98 -14.15
N ALA A 52 4.99 12.82 -15.04
CA ALA A 52 4.62 13.89 -15.98
C ALA A 52 4.02 15.10 -15.26
N TYR A 53 3.79 14.99 -13.94
CA TYR A 53 3.33 16.08 -13.07
C TYR A 53 4.46 16.83 -12.35
N PHE A 54 5.69 16.28 -12.31
CA PHE A 54 6.88 16.95 -11.78
C PHE A 54 7.84 17.26 -12.94
N ALA A 55 7.36 18.05 -13.91
CA ALA A 55 8.27 18.73 -14.83
C ALA A 55 8.99 19.87 -14.06
N PRO A 56 10.28 20.11 -14.32
CA PRO A 56 11.11 21.09 -13.58
C PRO A 56 10.61 22.52 -13.70
#